data_AF-A0A814JP37-F1
#
_entry.id   AF-A0A814JP37-F1
#
_cell.length_a   1.000
_cell.length_b   1.000
_cell.length_c   1.000
_cell.angle_alpha   90.00
_cell.angle_beta   90.00
_cell.angle_gamma   90.00
#
_symmetry.space_group_name_H-M   'P 1'
#
loop_
_entity.id
_entity.type
_entity.pdbx_description
1 polymer ?
#
loop_
_entity_poly.entity_id
_entity_poly.type
_entity_poly.pdbx_seq_one_letter_code
_entity_poly.pdbx_strand_id
1 'polypeptide(L)'
;KHFGPVWQVKWCATDDPHYPRFCSAGGDGKVMRWTCIKGELRQVLILDLPSATKPTRLEDGTLLALPGPAIALDFHRLRKELFLVGTEDGKIYKATVNDPGIIETQFDAHDFAVQCLMRFDLCTSLQDIGWSPHTSTTFATCGADGKVYVFDIYSSKLEPICEQLLASQTDKMCTKIVFNRVHPILLVGDESGWCICLKLSPNLRRKAKTSKGVDLQLGDDAEFNKLVQVLARTVAGEAKTDILTSQTADVEE
;
A
#
# COMPACT_ATOMS: atom_id res chain seq x y z
N LYS A 1 14.97 -21.65 -1.78
CA LYS A 1 13.85 -21.45 -2.73
C LYS A 1 12.59 -21.53 -1.89
N HIS A 2 11.63 -20.64 -2.10
CA HIS A 2 10.38 -20.71 -1.35
C HIS A 2 9.67 -22.04 -1.61
N PHE A 3 9.10 -22.60 -0.55
CA PHE A 3 8.27 -23.80 -0.63
C PHE A 3 6.78 -23.50 -0.82
N GLY A 4 6.39 -22.22 -0.66
CA GLY A 4 5.05 -21.70 -0.89
C GLY A 4 5.02 -20.54 -1.90
N PRO A 5 3.84 -19.93 -2.12
CA PRO A 5 3.71 -18.76 -2.97
C PRO A 5 4.56 -17.60 -2.47
N VAL A 6 5.07 -16.78 -3.40
CA VAL A 6 5.77 -15.54 -3.07
C VAL A 6 4.73 -14.42 -3.07
N TRP A 7 4.49 -13.83 -1.89
CA TRP A 7 3.46 -12.80 -1.73
C TRP A 7 3.97 -11.40 -2.08
N GLN A 8 5.24 -11.12 -1.80
CA GLN A 8 5.82 -9.80 -2.04
C GLN A 8 7.28 -9.86 -2.45
N VAL A 9 7.68 -8.98 -3.37
CA VAL A 9 9.07 -8.79 -3.82
C VAL A 9 9.42 -7.30 -3.78
N LYS A 10 10.59 -6.98 -3.24
CA LYS A 10 11.11 -5.61 -3.14
C LYS A 10 12.59 -5.55 -3.47
N TRP A 11 12.96 -4.64 -4.37
CA TRP A 11 14.36 -4.31 -4.62
C TRP A 11 14.99 -3.69 -3.37
N CYS A 12 16.16 -4.17 -2.98
CA CYS A 12 16.93 -3.62 -1.86
C CYS A 12 18.10 -2.80 -2.39
N ALA A 13 18.53 -1.80 -1.62
CA ALA A 13 19.66 -0.98 -2.01
C ALA A 13 20.93 -1.84 -2.04
N THR A 14 21.77 -1.60 -3.04
CA THR A 14 23.08 -2.25 -3.16
C THR A 14 24.12 -1.17 -3.35
N ASP A 15 25.26 -1.31 -2.67
CA ASP A 15 26.42 -0.44 -2.88
C ASP A 15 27.10 -0.75 -4.23
N ASP A 16 26.95 -1.99 -4.71
CA ASP A 16 27.50 -2.42 -5.99
C ASP A 16 26.37 -2.60 -7.04
N PRO A 17 26.32 -1.75 -8.08
CA PRO A 17 25.33 -1.83 -9.15
C PRO A 17 25.52 -3.06 -10.06
N HIS A 18 26.68 -3.73 -10.04
CA HIS A 18 26.92 -4.95 -10.82
C HIS A 18 26.23 -6.18 -10.21
N TYR A 19 25.80 -6.08 -8.95
CA TYR A 19 25.11 -7.14 -8.23
C TYR A 19 23.79 -6.62 -7.64
N PRO A 20 22.77 -6.36 -8.48
CA PRO A 20 21.49 -5.90 -7.99
C PRO A 20 20.83 -6.98 -7.14
N ARG A 21 20.18 -6.54 -6.07
CA ARG A 21 19.60 -7.41 -5.04
C ARG A 21 18.13 -7.08 -4.81
N PHE A 22 17.33 -8.11 -4.55
CA PHE A 22 15.95 -7.98 -4.11
C PHE A 22 15.63 -8.99 -3.01
N CYS A 23 14.64 -8.70 -2.18
CA CYS A 23 14.13 -9.62 -1.18
C CYS A 23 12.71 -10.04 -1.54
N SER A 24 12.36 -11.28 -1.19
CA SER A 24 11.02 -11.85 -1.34
C SER A 24 10.51 -12.39 -0.01
N ALA A 25 9.21 -12.22 0.22
CA ALA A 25 8.48 -12.82 1.34
C ALA A 25 7.61 -13.98 0.82
N GLY A 26 7.73 -15.14 1.45
CA GLY A 26 7.03 -16.35 1.05
C GLY A 26 6.00 -16.84 2.06
N GLY A 27 5.00 -17.56 1.56
CA GLY A 27 3.99 -18.25 2.37
C GLY A 27 4.57 -19.38 3.23
N ASP A 28 5.84 -19.72 3.06
CA ASP A 28 6.60 -20.61 3.93
C ASP A 28 7.18 -19.93 5.17
N GLY A 29 6.80 -18.67 5.44
CA GLY A 29 7.27 -17.89 6.59
C GLY A 29 8.71 -17.37 6.43
N LYS A 30 9.29 -17.51 5.23
CA LYS A 30 10.68 -17.13 4.98
C LYS A 30 10.78 -15.82 4.23
N VAL A 31 11.84 -15.09 4.50
CA VAL A 31 12.31 -13.97 3.68
C VAL A 31 13.64 -14.36 3.05
N MET A 32 13.69 -14.36 1.72
CA MET A 32 14.90 -14.68 0.95
C MET A 32 15.42 -13.44 0.25
N ARG A 33 16.75 -13.24 0.28
CA ARG A 33 17.46 -12.25 -0.54
C ARG A 33 18.03 -12.94 -1.75
N TRP A 34 17.82 -12.33 -2.90
CA TRP A 34 18.27 -12.77 -4.20
C TRP A 34 19.30 -11.77 -4.72
N THR A 35 20.41 -12.28 -5.23
CA THR A 35 21.45 -11.49 -5.89
C THR A 35 21.54 -11.95 -7.33
N CYS A 36 21.39 -11.02 -8.26
CA CYS A 36 21.55 -11.30 -9.67
C CYS A 36 23.05 -11.30 -10.01
N ILE A 37 23.55 -12.42 -10.53
CA ILE A 37 24.96 -12.58 -10.92
C ILE A 37 24.99 -13.20 -12.32
N LYS A 38 25.36 -12.41 -13.33
CA LYS A 38 25.57 -12.87 -14.72
C LYS A 38 24.42 -13.76 -15.27
N GLY A 39 23.17 -13.37 -15.03
CA GLY A 39 21.99 -14.12 -15.50
C GLY A 39 21.49 -15.21 -14.55
N GLU A 40 22.19 -15.47 -13.44
CA GLU A 40 21.76 -16.39 -12.39
C GLU A 40 21.26 -15.65 -11.15
N LEU A 41 20.39 -16.30 -10.39
CA LEU A 41 19.89 -15.80 -9.11
C LEU A 41 20.49 -16.62 -7.97
N ARG A 42 21.31 -15.98 -7.14
CA ARG A 42 21.78 -16.57 -5.88
C ARG A 42 20.86 -16.18 -4.74
N GLN A 43 20.35 -17.17 -4.03
CA GLN A 43 19.44 -16.98 -2.91
C GLN A 43 20.14 -17.18 -1.57
N VAL A 44 19.77 -16.36 -0.60
CA VAL A 44 20.20 -16.44 0.79
C VAL A 44 18.97 -16.26 1.67
N LEU A 45 18.78 -17.16 2.64
CA LEU A 45 17.75 -17.00 3.66
C LEU A 45 18.15 -15.84 4.59
N ILE A 46 17.27 -14.86 4.74
CA ILE A 46 17.51 -13.68 5.60
C ILE A 46 16.69 -13.74 6.86
N LEU A 47 15.48 -14.29 6.80
CA LEU A 47 14.63 -14.44 7.97
C LEU A 47 13.81 -15.72 7.86
N ASP A 48 13.71 -16.44 8.96
CA ASP A 48 12.80 -17.57 9.14
C ASP A 48 11.87 -17.22 10.30
N LEU A 49 10.60 -16.99 10.01
CA LEU A 49 9.64 -16.52 11.00
C LEU A 49 9.18 -17.67 11.90
N PRO A 50 8.95 -17.39 13.19
CA PRO A 50 8.43 -18.40 14.11
C PRO A 50 7.03 -18.85 13.69
N SER A 51 6.72 -20.12 13.96
CA SER A 51 5.40 -20.69 13.68
C SER A 51 4.30 -19.96 14.45
N ALA A 52 3.29 -19.46 13.73
CA ALA A 52 2.20 -18.66 14.30
C ALA A 52 1.18 -19.50 15.09
N THR A 53 1.07 -20.79 14.77
CA THR A 53 0.10 -21.71 15.38
C THR A 53 0.75 -22.64 16.39
N LYS A 54 0.02 -22.96 17.48
CA LYS A 54 0.37 -24.10 18.33
C LYS A 54 0.36 -25.36 17.44
N PRO A 55 1.37 -26.24 17.55
CA PRO A 55 1.40 -27.46 16.76
C PRO A 55 0.10 -28.24 16.96
N THR A 56 -0.67 -28.38 15.89
CA THR A 56 -1.94 -29.11 15.90
C THR A 56 -1.64 -30.58 15.72
N ARG A 57 -2.12 -31.42 16.64
CA ARG A 57 -1.94 -32.87 16.53
C ARG A 57 -3.01 -33.43 15.59
N LEU A 58 -2.56 -33.97 14.47
CA LEU A 58 -3.40 -34.69 13.52
C LEU A 58 -3.84 -36.05 14.10
N GLU A 59 -4.85 -36.66 13.50
CA GLU A 59 -5.42 -37.95 13.95
C GLU A 59 -4.40 -39.11 13.93
N ASP A 60 -3.37 -39.00 13.08
CA ASP A 60 -2.25 -39.94 12.97
C ASP A 60 -1.14 -39.71 14.02
N GLY A 61 -1.28 -38.67 14.86
CA GLY A 61 -0.30 -38.28 15.86
C GLY A 61 0.79 -37.31 15.38
N THR A 62 0.79 -36.92 14.10
CA THR A 62 1.73 -35.95 13.53
C THR A 62 1.42 -34.54 14.05
N LEU A 63 2.45 -33.79 14.46
CA LEU A 63 2.32 -32.39 14.87
C LEU A 63 2.47 -31.47 13.64
N LEU A 64 1.38 -30.82 13.24
CA LEU A 64 1.37 -29.81 12.19
C LEU A 64 1.59 -28.43 12.81
N ALA A 65 2.77 -27.86 12.62
CA ALA A 65 3.05 -26.45 12.90
C ALA A 65 3.13 -25.72 11.56
N LEU A 66 2.10 -24.92 11.23
CA LEU A 66 2.13 -24.13 10.00
C LEU A 66 2.89 -22.83 10.28
N PRO A 67 4.00 -22.56 9.55
CA PRO A 67 4.72 -21.30 9.68
C PRO A 67 3.78 -20.13 9.39
N GLY A 68 3.90 -19.03 10.14
CA GLY A 68 3.13 -17.82 9.88
C GLY A 68 3.54 -17.25 8.52
N PRO A 69 2.66 -17.22 7.50
CA PRO A 69 3.03 -16.75 6.17
C PRO A 69 3.55 -15.32 6.21
N ALA A 70 4.70 -15.06 5.58
CA ALA A 70 5.18 -13.70 5.37
C ALA A 70 4.41 -13.10 4.19
N ILE A 71 3.46 -12.21 4.48
CA ILE A 71 2.51 -11.67 3.49
C ILE A 71 2.93 -10.31 2.94
N ALA A 72 3.63 -9.51 3.74
CA ALA A 72 4.04 -8.16 3.38
C ALA A 72 5.49 -7.91 3.75
N LEU A 73 6.21 -7.15 2.92
CA LEU A 73 7.63 -6.82 3.11
C LEU A 73 7.90 -5.40 2.64
N ASP A 74 8.48 -4.54 3.48
CA ASP A 74 8.92 -3.22 3.05
C ASP A 74 10.20 -2.76 3.75
N PHE A 75 11.03 -2.01 3.02
CA PHE A 75 12.29 -1.48 3.53
C PHE A 75 12.11 -0.09 4.10
N HIS A 76 12.81 0.19 5.19
CA HIS A 76 12.80 1.52 5.77
C HIS A 76 13.40 2.54 4.78
N ARG A 77 12.76 3.71 4.67
CA ARG A 77 13.09 4.72 3.63
C ARG A 77 14.53 5.22 3.69
N LEU A 78 15.02 5.53 4.89
CA LEU A 78 16.37 6.07 5.12
C LEU A 78 17.41 4.98 5.38
N ARG A 79 17.15 4.08 6.34
CA ARG A 79 17.97 2.91 6.67
C ARG A 79 17.61 1.72 5.78
N LYS A 80 18.31 1.55 4.65
CA LYS A 80 18.00 0.54 3.63
C LYS A 80 18.28 -0.90 4.07
N GLU A 81 19.03 -1.05 5.13
CA GLU A 81 19.34 -2.31 5.78
C GLU A 81 18.16 -2.87 6.59
N LEU A 82 17.29 -1.99 7.07
CA LEU A 82 16.13 -2.38 7.88
C LEU A 82 14.91 -2.65 7.03
N PHE A 83 14.16 -3.68 7.40
CA PHE A 83 12.89 -4.02 6.80
C PHE A 83 11.88 -4.47 7.85
N LEU A 84 10.61 -4.34 7.48
CA LEU A 84 9.46 -4.86 8.21
C LEU A 84 8.84 -6.01 7.42
N VAL A 85 8.41 -7.04 8.14
CA VAL A 85 7.65 -8.16 7.60
C VAL A 85 6.34 -8.27 8.35
N GLY A 86 5.23 -8.24 7.62
CA GLY A 86 3.91 -8.53 8.17
C GLY A 86 3.55 -9.99 7.96
N THR A 87 2.94 -10.60 8.98
CA THR A 87 2.43 -11.97 8.93
C THR A 87 0.91 -12.03 8.92
N GLU A 88 0.36 -13.15 8.46
CA GLU A 88 -1.10 -13.39 8.44
C GLU A 88 -1.72 -13.38 9.84
N ASP A 89 -0.99 -13.79 10.88
CA ASP A 89 -1.43 -13.73 12.28
C ASP A 89 -1.38 -12.32 12.88
N GLY A 90 -1.08 -11.31 12.06
CA GLY A 90 -1.19 -9.92 12.43
C GLY A 90 -0.01 -9.37 13.23
N LYS A 91 1.12 -10.07 13.22
CA LYS A 91 2.37 -9.60 13.80
C LYS A 91 3.22 -8.87 12.76
N ILE A 92 4.03 -7.94 13.24
CA ILE A 92 5.02 -7.24 12.43
C ILE A 92 6.40 -7.50 13.03
N TYR A 93 7.32 -8.01 12.21
CA TYR A 93 8.69 -8.27 12.60
C TYR A 93 9.59 -7.22 11.94
N LYS A 94 10.43 -6.57 12.75
CA LYS A 94 11.53 -5.72 12.27
C LYS A 94 12.82 -6.53 12.26
N ALA A 95 13.50 -6.53 11.14
CA ALA A 95 14.77 -7.23 10.95
C ALA A 95 15.72 -6.44 10.03
N THR A 96 16.97 -6.87 9.97
CA THR A 96 18.02 -6.28 9.14
C THR A 96 18.54 -7.29 8.12
N VAL A 97 18.93 -6.83 6.93
CA VAL A 97 19.55 -7.68 5.91
C VAL A 97 21.02 -7.98 6.19
N ASN A 98 21.62 -7.28 7.15
CA ASN A 98 23.04 -7.40 7.50
C ASN A 98 23.27 -8.57 8.47
N ASP A 99 22.30 -8.86 9.34
CA ASP A 99 22.35 -9.94 10.33
C ASP A 99 21.21 -10.95 10.08
N PRO A 100 21.40 -11.90 9.14
CA PRO A 100 20.39 -12.91 8.82
C PRO A 100 19.95 -13.72 10.03
N GLY A 101 18.64 -13.99 10.11
CA GLY A 101 18.02 -14.82 11.14
C GLY A 101 17.70 -14.09 12.44
N ILE A 102 18.11 -12.83 12.60
CA ILE A 102 17.85 -12.05 13.82
C ILE A 102 16.59 -11.20 13.62
N ILE A 103 15.61 -11.43 14.50
CA ILE A 103 14.47 -10.54 14.70
C ILE A 103 14.91 -9.46 15.68
N GLU A 104 15.01 -8.21 15.21
CA GLU A 104 15.37 -7.08 16.09
C GLU A 104 14.22 -6.72 17.04
N THR A 105 12.99 -6.77 16.54
CA THR A 105 11.79 -6.40 17.33
C THR A 105 10.56 -7.08 16.72
N GLN A 106 9.64 -7.52 17.58
CA GLN A 106 8.31 -7.99 17.20
C GLN A 106 7.28 -6.99 17.73
N PHE A 107 6.27 -6.71 16.92
CA PHE A 107 5.09 -5.95 17.29
C PHE A 107 3.86 -6.85 17.09
N ASP A 108 3.03 -7.00 18.12
CA ASP A 108 1.70 -7.55 17.98
C ASP A 108 0.80 -6.41 17.48
N ALA A 109 0.78 -6.21 16.17
CA ALA A 109 0.14 -5.05 15.55
C ALA A 109 -1.39 -5.16 15.54
N HIS A 110 -1.91 -6.39 15.60
CA HIS A 110 -3.32 -6.69 15.40
C HIS A 110 -3.91 -7.60 16.49
N ASP A 111 -3.88 -7.15 17.76
CA ASP A 111 -4.73 -7.71 18.82
C ASP A 111 -6.12 -7.02 18.88
N PHE A 112 -6.28 -5.88 18.21
CA PHE A 112 -7.53 -5.11 18.14
C PHE A 112 -7.94 -4.86 16.68
N ALA A 113 -9.25 -4.72 16.46
CA ALA A 113 -9.83 -4.54 15.13
C ALA A 113 -9.11 -3.42 14.35
N VAL A 114 -8.58 -3.76 13.17
CA VAL A 114 -8.08 -2.76 12.23
C VAL A 114 -9.27 -1.93 11.77
N GLN A 115 -9.42 -0.74 12.35
CA GLN A 115 -10.49 0.16 11.96
C GLN A 115 -10.22 0.67 10.54
N CYS A 116 -11.15 0.38 9.63
CA CYS A 116 -11.14 0.93 8.29
C CYS A 116 -11.42 2.43 8.38
N LEU A 117 -10.40 3.27 8.17
CA LEU A 117 -10.56 4.72 8.26
C LEU A 117 -11.45 5.26 7.11
N MET A 118 -11.26 4.78 5.88
CA MET A 118 -12.02 5.25 4.73
C MET A 118 -12.29 4.12 3.75
N ARG A 119 -13.52 4.04 3.25
CA ARG A 119 -13.94 3.11 2.19
C ARG A 119 -14.50 3.92 1.02
N PHE A 120 -13.97 3.65 -0.16
CA PHE A 120 -14.44 4.25 -1.42
C PHE A 120 -15.16 3.17 -2.21
N ASP A 121 -16.48 3.30 -2.33
CA ASP A 121 -17.26 2.40 -3.19
C ASP A 121 -17.43 3.04 -4.56
N LEU A 122 -16.76 2.45 -5.55
CA LEU A 122 -16.81 2.89 -6.95
C LEU A 122 -17.75 2.03 -7.80
N CYS A 123 -18.38 1.01 -7.21
CA CYS A 123 -19.27 0.07 -7.91
C CYS A 123 -18.67 -0.59 -9.17
N THR A 124 -17.34 -0.66 -9.26
CA THR A 124 -16.59 -1.28 -10.37
C THR A 124 -15.36 -2.00 -9.84
N SER A 125 -14.84 -2.96 -10.61
CA SER A 125 -13.62 -3.67 -10.27
C SER A 125 -12.40 -2.77 -10.52
N LEU A 126 -11.69 -2.42 -9.45
CA LEU A 126 -10.45 -1.66 -9.54
C LEU A 126 -9.31 -2.54 -10.04
N GLN A 127 -8.56 -2.02 -11.02
CA GLN A 127 -7.42 -2.71 -11.61
C GLN A 127 -6.09 -2.19 -11.06
N ASP A 128 -6.00 -0.89 -10.76
CA ASP A 128 -4.78 -0.29 -10.22
C ASP A 128 -5.08 0.99 -9.42
N ILE A 129 -4.16 1.33 -8.50
CA ILE A 129 -4.19 2.54 -7.68
C ILE A 129 -2.80 3.14 -7.55
N GLY A 130 -2.72 4.47 -7.54
CA GLY A 130 -1.46 5.20 -7.43
C GLY A 130 -1.63 6.49 -6.65
N TRP A 131 -0.77 6.70 -5.65
CA TRP A 131 -0.66 7.99 -4.97
C TRP A 131 0.05 9.02 -5.85
N SER A 132 -0.45 10.25 -5.83
CA SER A 132 0.19 11.39 -6.47
C SER A 132 1.57 11.63 -5.84
N PRO A 133 2.64 11.81 -6.63
CA PRO A 133 3.94 12.21 -6.11
C PRO A 133 3.99 13.70 -5.75
N HIS A 134 2.93 14.47 -6.07
CA HIS A 134 2.89 15.92 -5.94
C HIS A 134 2.16 16.41 -4.68
N THR A 135 1.29 15.57 -4.08
CA THR A 135 0.43 15.91 -2.94
C THR A 135 0.17 14.67 -2.08
N SER A 136 0.13 14.82 -0.76
CA SER A 136 -0.02 13.69 0.18
C SER A 136 -1.45 13.12 0.26
N THR A 137 -2.43 13.86 -0.28
CA THR A 137 -3.87 13.54 -0.17
C THR A 137 -4.52 13.18 -1.49
N THR A 138 -3.76 13.17 -2.59
CA THR A 138 -4.31 12.85 -3.92
C THR A 138 -3.86 11.47 -4.37
N PHE A 139 -4.81 10.68 -4.86
CA PHE A 139 -4.51 9.42 -5.54
C PHE A 139 -5.43 9.27 -6.75
N ALA A 140 -5.04 8.41 -7.69
CA ALA A 140 -5.91 8.01 -8.79
C ALA A 140 -6.10 6.49 -8.77
N THR A 141 -7.19 6.04 -9.38
CA THR A 141 -7.50 4.64 -9.62
C THR A 141 -7.99 4.45 -11.04
N CYS A 142 -7.90 3.24 -11.56
CA CYS A 142 -8.56 2.87 -12.81
C CYS A 142 -9.44 1.62 -12.63
N GLY A 143 -10.58 1.62 -13.33
CA GLY A 143 -11.60 0.58 -13.20
C GLY A 143 -11.78 -0.25 -14.47
N ALA A 144 -12.48 -1.38 -14.30
CA ALA A 144 -12.93 -2.25 -15.39
C ALA A 144 -13.94 -1.57 -16.32
N ASP A 145 -14.53 -0.46 -15.89
CA ASP A 145 -15.47 0.38 -16.66
C ASP A 145 -14.76 1.37 -17.60
N GLY A 146 -13.44 1.24 -17.77
CA GLY A 146 -12.65 2.06 -18.68
C GLY A 146 -12.42 3.50 -18.22
N LYS A 147 -12.71 3.77 -16.94
CA LYS A 147 -12.57 5.09 -16.34
C LYS A 147 -11.36 5.20 -15.45
N VAL A 148 -10.88 6.43 -15.36
CA VAL A 148 -9.93 6.86 -14.34
C VAL A 148 -10.62 7.79 -13.39
N TYR A 149 -10.44 7.51 -12.11
CA TYR A 149 -10.91 8.33 -11.01
C TYR A 149 -9.73 9.00 -10.34
N VAL A 150 -9.87 10.28 -10.02
CA VAL A 150 -8.90 11.00 -9.20
C VAL A 150 -9.60 11.46 -7.94
N PHE A 151 -8.99 11.17 -6.79
CA PHE A 151 -9.47 11.53 -5.48
C PHE A 151 -8.52 12.54 -4.84
N ASP A 152 -9.06 13.48 -4.07
CA ASP A 152 -8.31 14.27 -3.11
C ASP A 152 -9.04 14.22 -1.77
N ILE A 153 -8.55 13.37 -0.87
CA ILE A 153 -9.18 13.08 0.43
C ILE A 153 -9.21 14.29 1.36
N TYR A 154 -8.42 15.34 1.05
CA TYR A 154 -8.48 16.60 1.79
C TYR A 154 -9.70 17.44 1.40
N SER A 155 -10.05 17.41 0.12
CA SER A 155 -11.08 18.26 -0.48
C SER A 155 -12.45 17.57 -0.53
N SER A 156 -12.48 16.31 -0.94
CA SER A 156 -13.68 15.46 -1.03
C SER A 156 -13.43 14.16 -0.28
N LYS A 157 -14.29 13.83 0.69
CA LYS A 157 -14.04 12.69 1.59
C LYS A 157 -14.16 11.34 0.88
N LEU A 158 -15.18 11.18 0.04
CA LEU A 158 -15.57 9.87 -0.51
C LEU A 158 -15.82 9.91 -2.03
N GLU A 159 -16.06 11.08 -2.60
CA GLU A 159 -16.35 11.21 -4.03
C GLU A 159 -15.09 11.57 -4.82
N PRO A 160 -14.93 11.03 -6.04
CA PRO A 160 -13.84 11.42 -6.91
C PRO A 160 -13.98 12.89 -7.29
N ILE A 161 -12.86 13.63 -7.26
CA ILE A 161 -12.80 15.01 -7.73
C ILE A 161 -12.74 15.11 -9.27
N CYS A 162 -12.45 13.99 -9.94
CA CYS A 162 -12.51 13.87 -11.38
C CYS A 162 -12.77 12.41 -11.75
N GLU A 163 -13.70 12.22 -12.68
CA GLU A 163 -13.96 10.95 -13.35
C GLU A 163 -13.79 11.18 -14.85
N GLN A 164 -13.00 10.34 -15.51
CA GLN A 164 -12.69 10.48 -16.94
C GLN A 164 -12.73 9.12 -17.63
N LEU A 165 -13.66 8.97 -18.57
CA LEU A 165 -13.67 7.84 -19.50
C LEU A 165 -12.56 8.03 -20.55
N LEU A 166 -11.75 6.98 -20.78
CA LEU A 166 -10.59 7.06 -21.67
C LEU A 166 -10.78 6.43 -23.05
N ALA A 167 -11.66 5.44 -23.17
CA ALA A 167 -11.87 4.73 -24.42
C ALA A 167 -13.02 5.34 -25.23
N SER A 168 -12.82 5.50 -26.55
CA SER A 168 -13.89 5.87 -27.48
C SER A 168 -14.89 4.73 -27.72
N GLN A 169 -14.51 3.50 -27.35
CA GLN A 169 -15.33 2.31 -27.32
C GLN A 169 -15.53 1.96 -25.84
N THR A 170 -16.77 2.01 -25.37
CA THR A 170 -17.18 2.03 -23.95
C THR A 170 -16.85 0.79 -23.13
N ASP A 171 -16.22 -0.24 -23.73
CA ASP A 171 -16.06 -1.57 -23.12
C ASP A 171 -14.62 -1.95 -22.77
N LYS A 172 -13.64 -1.04 -22.95
CA LYS A 172 -12.24 -1.39 -22.67
C LYS A 172 -11.83 -1.06 -21.25
N MET A 173 -11.35 -2.06 -20.51
CA MET A 173 -10.86 -1.84 -19.15
C MET A 173 -9.48 -1.16 -19.12
N CYS A 174 -9.31 -0.25 -18.16
CA CYS A 174 -8.01 0.32 -17.83
C CYS A 174 -7.28 -0.60 -16.85
N THR A 175 -6.03 -0.94 -17.11
CA THR A 175 -5.31 -2.01 -16.40
C THR A 175 -4.20 -1.50 -15.49
N LYS A 176 -3.60 -0.34 -15.80
CA LYS A 176 -2.45 0.19 -15.06
C LYS A 176 -2.43 1.71 -15.09
N ILE A 177 -2.03 2.33 -13.97
CA ILE A 177 -1.78 3.78 -13.90
C ILE A 177 -0.39 4.08 -13.34
N VAL A 178 0.26 5.13 -13.89
CA VAL A 178 1.56 5.59 -13.41
C VAL A 178 1.64 7.10 -13.45
N PHE A 179 1.88 7.72 -12.29
CA PHE A 179 2.16 9.15 -12.21
C PHE A 179 3.59 9.46 -12.64
N ASN A 180 3.74 10.53 -13.41
CA ASN A 180 5.05 11.14 -13.60
C ASN A 180 5.46 11.91 -12.33
N ARG A 181 6.70 11.69 -11.89
CA ARG A 181 7.25 12.29 -10.65
C ARG A 181 7.63 13.76 -10.77
N VAL A 182 7.85 14.25 -11.98
CA VAL A 182 8.35 15.61 -12.26
C VAL A 182 7.23 16.50 -12.80
N HIS A 183 6.44 15.97 -13.73
CA HIS A 183 5.37 16.67 -14.41
C HIS A 183 4.00 16.14 -13.97
N PRO A 184 2.94 16.95 -14.02
CA PRO A 184 1.59 16.53 -13.65
C PRO A 184 0.92 15.74 -14.77
N ILE A 185 1.53 14.61 -15.10
CA ILE A 185 1.14 13.69 -16.17
C ILE A 185 0.80 12.35 -15.52
N LEU A 186 -0.27 11.73 -16.02
CA LEU A 186 -0.70 10.39 -15.65
C LEU A 186 -0.71 9.53 -16.91
N LEU A 187 0.01 8.41 -16.88
CA LEU A 187 -0.04 7.39 -17.92
C LEU A 187 -1.04 6.31 -17.51
N VAL A 188 -1.82 5.85 -18.48
CA VAL A 188 -2.85 4.82 -18.27
C VAL A 188 -2.76 3.79 -19.39
N GLY A 189 -2.63 2.52 -19.03
CA GLY A 189 -2.69 1.39 -19.97
C GLY A 189 -4.08 0.77 -20.01
N ASP A 190 -4.46 0.23 -21.17
CA ASP A 190 -5.68 -0.57 -21.33
C ASP A 190 -5.38 -2.05 -21.61
N GLU A 191 -6.41 -2.90 -21.62
CA GLU A 191 -6.29 -4.34 -21.92
C GLU A 191 -5.94 -4.64 -23.39
N SER A 192 -6.13 -3.68 -24.28
CA SER A 192 -5.79 -3.80 -25.70
C SER A 192 -4.32 -3.48 -25.98
N GLY A 193 -3.53 -3.17 -24.95
CA GLY A 193 -2.13 -2.82 -25.06
C GLY A 193 -1.87 -1.36 -25.46
N TRP A 194 -2.89 -0.50 -25.44
CA TRP A 194 -2.71 0.93 -25.69
C TRP A 194 -2.33 1.65 -24.40
N CYS A 195 -1.53 2.71 -24.55
CA CYS A 195 -1.18 3.62 -23.46
C CYS A 195 -1.64 5.03 -23.82
N ILE A 196 -2.34 5.67 -22.89
CA ILE A 196 -2.83 7.04 -23.01
C ILE A 196 -2.05 7.92 -22.03
N CYS A 197 -1.67 9.11 -22.47
CA CYS A 197 -0.98 10.11 -21.66
C CYS A 197 -1.92 11.27 -21.35
N LEU A 198 -2.24 11.46 -20.07
CA LEU A 198 -3.17 12.46 -19.58
C LEU A 198 -2.42 13.57 -18.85
N LYS A 199 -2.83 14.82 -19.10
CA LYS A 199 -2.39 15.97 -18.31
C LYS A 199 -3.44 16.24 -17.24
N LEU A 200 -3.04 16.22 -15.97
CA LEU A 200 -3.94 16.54 -14.87
C LEU A 200 -4.44 17.98 -15.01
N SER A 201 -5.68 18.27 -14.64
CA SER A 201 -6.21 19.64 -14.69
C SER A 201 -5.50 20.55 -13.66
N PRO A 202 -5.47 21.89 -13.84
CA PRO A 202 -4.94 22.80 -12.81
C PRO A 202 -5.67 22.68 -11.47
N ASN A 203 -6.96 22.32 -11.49
CA ASN A 203 -7.76 22.15 -10.28
C ASN A 203 -7.31 20.94 -9.45
N LEU A 204 -6.82 19.89 -10.12
CA LEU A 204 -6.21 18.69 -9.53
C LEU A 204 -4.78 18.94 -9.02
N ARG A 205 -4.21 20.12 -9.29
CA ARG A 205 -2.87 20.55 -8.86
C ARG A 205 -2.90 21.68 -7.85
N ARG A 206 -4.08 22.09 -7.38
CA ARG A 206 -4.20 23.28 -6.52
C ARG A 206 -3.37 23.07 -5.24
N LYS A 207 -2.28 23.82 -5.14
CA LYS A 207 -1.51 23.93 -3.92
C LYS A 207 -2.23 24.89 -2.98
N ALA A 208 -2.01 24.77 -1.66
CA ALA A 208 -2.58 25.76 -0.76
C ALA A 208 -2.01 27.14 -1.12
N LYS A 209 -2.87 28.15 -1.12
CA LYS A 209 -2.46 29.53 -1.40
C LYS A 209 -2.20 30.26 -0.09
N THR A 210 -1.19 31.13 -0.07
CA THR A 210 -1.07 32.13 1.01
C THR A 210 -2.25 33.11 0.95
N SER A 211 -2.48 33.87 2.03
CA SER A 211 -3.42 35.00 2.05
C SER A 211 -3.14 36.05 0.95
N LYS A 212 -1.95 36.02 0.33
CA LYS A 212 -1.54 36.88 -0.79
C LYS A 212 -1.69 36.23 -2.17
N GLY A 213 -2.35 35.07 -2.27
CA GLY A 213 -2.68 34.43 -3.55
C GLY A 213 -1.51 33.75 -4.28
N VAL A 214 -0.33 33.66 -3.65
CA VAL A 214 0.83 32.94 -4.19
C VAL A 214 0.68 31.44 -3.87
N ASP A 215 0.85 30.60 -4.90
CA ASP A 215 0.87 29.14 -4.76
C ASP A 215 2.05 28.73 -3.87
N LEU A 216 1.79 28.14 -2.71
CA LEU A 216 2.84 27.55 -1.88
C LEU A 216 3.27 26.23 -2.53
N GLN A 217 4.55 26.03 -2.80
CA GLN A 217 5.07 24.68 -2.63
C GLN A 217 5.02 24.41 -1.13
N LEU A 218 4.00 23.66 -0.69
CA LEU A 218 3.94 23.22 0.69
C LEU A 218 5.18 22.37 0.91
N GLY A 219 6.03 22.75 1.86
CA GLY A 219 7.11 21.89 2.32
C GLY A 219 6.53 20.60 2.90
N ASP A 220 7.38 19.59 3.04
CA ASP A 220 6.98 18.25 3.53
C ASP A 220 6.12 18.32 4.80
N ASP A 221 6.41 19.26 5.72
CA ASP A 221 5.65 19.47 6.95
C ASP A 221 4.20 19.90 6.71
N ALA A 222 3.94 20.72 5.70
CA ALA A 222 2.62 21.24 5.44
C ALA A 222 1.75 20.21 4.70
N GLU A 223 2.34 19.39 3.82
CA GLU A 223 1.67 18.21 3.25
C GLU A 223 1.44 17.10 4.30
N PHE A 224 2.36 16.93 5.25
CA PHE A 224 2.14 16.05 6.40
C PHE A 224 0.95 16.50 7.25
N ASN A 225 0.90 17.80 7.59
CA ASN A 225 -0.21 18.36 8.37
C ASN A 225 -1.57 18.22 7.69
N LYS A 226 -1.65 18.29 6.36
CA LYS A 226 -2.90 18.02 5.63
C LYS A 226 -3.41 16.61 5.90
N LEU A 227 -2.55 15.60 5.80
CA LEU A 227 -2.94 14.21 6.03
C LEU A 227 -3.34 13.98 7.48
N VAL A 228 -2.61 14.56 8.44
CA VAL A 228 -2.98 14.51 9.88
C VAL A 228 -4.39 15.09 10.11
N GLN A 229 -4.73 16.20 9.44
CA GLN A 229 -6.07 16.78 9.55
C GLN A 229 -7.15 15.88 8.95
N VAL A 230 -6.87 15.19 7.84
CA VAL A 230 -7.83 14.22 7.27
C VAL A 230 -8.09 13.10 8.27
N LEU A 231 -7.04 12.51 8.83
CA LEU A 231 -7.13 11.44 9.82
C LEU A 231 -7.95 11.87 11.05
N ALA A 232 -7.64 13.03 11.61
CA ALA A 232 -8.35 13.57 12.77
C ALA A 232 -9.85 13.79 12.50
N ARG A 233 -10.21 14.27 11.30
CA ARG A 233 -11.61 14.49 10.91
C ARG A 233 -12.39 13.20 10.73
N THR A 234 -11.73 12.15 10.25
CA THR A 234 -12.35 10.84 10.05
C THR A 234 -12.69 10.20 11.40
N VAL A 235 -11.71 10.14 12.31
CA VAL A 235 -11.89 9.59 13.66
C VAL A 235 -12.95 10.37 14.46
N ALA A 236 -12.93 11.71 14.37
CA ALA A 236 -13.93 12.54 15.06
C ALA A 236 -15.34 12.44 14.45
N GLY A 237 -15.45 12.09 13.16
CA GLY A 237 -16.73 11.85 12.50
C GLY A 237 -17.41 10.58 13.01
N GLU A 238 -16.63 9.52 13.20
CA GLU A 238 -17.11 8.23 13.73
C GLU A 238 -17.55 8.35 15.19
N ALA A 239 -16.77 9.06 16.02
CA ALA A 239 -17.18 9.32 17.41
C ALA A 239 -18.55 10.02 17.50
N LYS A 240 -18.95 10.82 16.50
CA LYS A 240 -20.27 11.44 16.44
C LYS A 240 -21.35 10.49 15.91
N THR A 241 -21.04 9.63 14.94
CA THR A 241 -22.02 8.63 14.46
C THR A 241 -22.32 7.59 15.52
N ASP A 242 -21.31 7.16 16.29
CA ASP A 242 -21.49 6.19 17.38
C ASP A 242 -22.40 6.74 18.49
N ILE A 243 -22.25 8.02 18.84
CA ILE A 243 -23.11 8.73 19.81
C ILE A 243 -24.54 8.88 19.29
N LEU A 244 -24.72 9.12 17.98
CA LEU A 244 -26.05 9.23 17.38
C LEU A 244 -26.75 7.87 17.29
N THR A 245 -26.03 6.80 16.95
CA THR A 245 -26.58 5.43 16.92
C THR A 245 -26.92 4.91 18.31
N SER A 246 -26.17 5.28 19.35
CA SER A 246 -26.51 4.91 20.73
C SER A 246 -27.75 5.67 21.22
N GLN A 247 -27.91 6.94 20.86
CA GLN A 247 -29.07 7.74 21.25
C GLN A 247 -30.37 7.35 20.54
N THR A 248 -30.30 6.74 19.35
CA THR A 248 -31.50 6.22 18.66
C THR A 248 -31.92 4.84 19.16
N ALA A 249 -31.02 4.07 19.78
CA ALA A 249 -31.35 2.77 20.37
C ALA A 249 -32.11 2.90 21.71
N ASP A 250 -31.89 3.99 22.44
CA ASP A 250 -32.52 4.26 23.74
C ASP A 250 -33.94 4.87 23.65
N VAL A 251 -34.51 5.01 22.45
CA VAL A 251 -35.85 5.61 22.23
C VAL A 251 -36.88 4.59 21.70
N GLU A 252 -36.48 3.33 21.45
CA GLU A 252 -37.37 2.25 21.01
C GLU A 252 -37.62 1.15 22.07
N GLU A 253 -37.34 1.42 23.36
CA GLU A 253 -37.82 0.62 24.50
C GLU A 253 -38.92 1.34 25.29
#